data_AF-A0A2E9DXY1-F1
#
_entry.id   AF-A0A2E9DXY1-F1
#
_cell.length_a   1.000
_cell.length_b   1.000
_cell.length_c   1.000
_cell.angle_alpha   90.00
_cell.angle_beta   90.00
_cell.angle_gamma   90.00
#
_symmetry.space_group_name_H-M   'P 1'
#
loop_
_entity.id
_entity.type
_entity.pdbx_description
1 polymer ?
#
loop_
_entity_poly.entity_id
_entity_poly.type
_entity_poly.pdbx_seq_one_letter_code
_entity_poly.pdbx_strand_id
1 'polypeptide(L)'
;SMVAQTQVPGAPQQMMQQPMAQQPVQPMMQQPMAQQPVQPMQQMAQPTAQQPVQAQPVTPTPMPEMSAPAPPPIAQTTTVADYTGLPAGGQYDQSTGETIYILPDGAKWKMMADGSFIKL
;
A
#
# COMPACT_ATOMS: atom_id res chain seq x y z
N SER A 1 -49.48 -2.88 49.45
CA SER A 1 -50.06 -1.79 48.63
C SER A 1 -50.13 -2.24 47.17
N MET A 2 -51.33 -2.27 46.60
CA MET A 2 -51.57 -2.43 45.16
C MET A 2 -52.36 -1.21 44.70
N VAL A 3 -51.87 -0.48 43.67
CA VAL A 3 -52.62 0.29 42.66
C VAL A 3 -51.58 0.71 41.60
N ALA A 4 -51.61 0.14 40.40
CA ALA A 4 -52.44 0.47 39.24
C ALA A 4 -51.73 1.44 38.28
N GLN A 5 -51.36 0.89 37.12
CA GLN A 5 -50.92 1.60 35.92
C GLN A 5 -52.02 2.54 35.45
N THR A 6 -51.68 3.79 35.14
CA THR A 6 -52.50 4.69 34.34
C THR A 6 -51.65 5.18 33.17
N GLN A 7 -51.90 4.60 31.99
CA GLN A 7 -51.47 5.14 30.72
C GLN A 7 -52.37 6.36 30.41
N VAL A 8 -51.76 7.50 30.12
CA VAL A 8 -52.46 8.65 29.54
C VAL A 8 -52.34 8.60 28.01
N PRO A 9 -53.46 8.56 27.27
CA PRO A 9 -53.49 8.54 25.81
C PRO A 9 -53.37 9.97 25.26
N GLY A 10 -52.35 10.23 24.45
CA GLY A 10 -52.12 11.56 23.88
C GLY A 10 -50.86 11.70 23.04
N ALA A 11 -50.42 10.64 22.36
CA ALA A 11 -49.29 10.74 21.43
C ALA A 11 -49.75 11.43 20.13
N PRO A 12 -49.17 12.57 19.75
CA PRO A 12 -49.47 13.22 18.49
C PRO A 12 -48.72 12.53 17.34
N GLN A 13 -49.33 12.60 16.16
CA GLN A 13 -48.65 12.71 14.88
C GLN A 13 -48.05 11.42 14.29
N GLN A 14 -48.96 10.48 14.02
CA GLN A 14 -49.01 9.79 12.71
C GLN A 14 -49.25 10.80 11.55
N MET A 15 -48.35 11.77 11.35
CA MET A 15 -48.31 12.53 10.11
C MET A 15 -46.96 12.35 9.45
N MET A 16 -46.92 11.33 8.60
CA MET A 16 -46.33 11.46 7.26
C MET A 16 -44.80 11.59 7.22
N GLN A 17 -44.07 10.68 7.85
CA GLN A 17 -42.69 10.43 7.47
C GLN A 17 -42.62 9.08 6.77
N GLN A 18 -43.06 9.08 5.51
CA GLN A 18 -42.60 8.13 4.52
C GLN A 18 -41.07 8.04 4.65
N PRO A 19 -40.45 6.85 4.79
CA PRO A 19 -39.04 6.74 4.52
C PRO A 19 -38.89 7.01 3.03
N MET A 20 -38.51 8.23 2.64
CA MET A 20 -38.05 8.48 1.28
C MET A 20 -36.96 7.44 1.01
N ALA A 21 -37.26 6.55 0.07
CA ALA A 21 -36.36 5.53 -0.37
C ALA A 21 -35.01 6.17 -0.73
N GLN A 22 -33.99 5.71 -0.01
CA GLN A 22 -32.59 5.62 -0.39
C GLN A 22 -32.30 6.10 -1.84
N GLN A 23 -31.92 7.36 -1.99
CA GLN A 23 -31.00 7.72 -3.07
C GLN A 23 -29.59 7.64 -2.48
N PRO A 24 -28.76 6.66 -2.87
CA PRO A 24 -27.35 6.72 -2.56
C PRO A 24 -26.81 7.96 -3.28
N VAL A 25 -26.34 8.93 -2.50
CA VAL A 25 -25.42 9.94 -3.03
C VAL A 25 -24.24 9.17 -3.59
N GLN A 26 -24.15 9.06 -4.92
CA GLN A 26 -22.96 8.50 -5.53
C GLN A 26 -21.79 9.36 -5.04
N PRO A 27 -20.72 8.79 -4.47
CA PRO A 27 -19.51 9.55 -4.29
C PRO A 27 -19.14 9.98 -5.70
N MET A 28 -19.24 11.29 -5.97
CA MET A 28 -18.65 11.90 -7.15
C MET A 28 -17.25 11.31 -7.22
N MET A 29 -17.00 10.45 -8.22
CA MET A 29 -15.67 9.89 -8.43
C MET A 29 -14.75 11.08 -8.48
N GLN A 30 -13.97 11.25 -7.42
CA GLN A 30 -12.83 12.15 -7.43
C GLN A 30 -11.90 11.53 -8.45
N GLN A 31 -12.07 11.93 -9.71
CA GLN A 31 -11.06 11.74 -10.73
C GLN A 31 -9.77 12.26 -10.09
N PRO A 32 -8.73 11.44 -9.92
CA PRO A 32 -7.43 11.98 -9.65
C PRO A 32 -7.15 12.87 -10.86
N MET A 33 -7.17 14.19 -10.63
CA MET A 33 -6.72 15.16 -11.61
C MET A 33 -5.35 14.66 -12.04
N ALA A 34 -5.27 14.16 -13.28
CA ALA A 34 -4.07 13.55 -13.80
C ALA A 34 -2.95 14.57 -13.59
N GLN A 35 -1.99 14.23 -12.74
CA GLN A 35 -0.78 15.00 -12.58
C GLN A 35 -0.10 14.99 -13.94
N GLN A 36 -0.35 16.02 -14.75
CA GLN A 36 0.44 16.25 -15.94
C GLN A 36 1.85 16.59 -15.45
N PRO A 37 2.87 15.79 -15.77
CA PRO A 37 4.23 16.28 -15.61
C PRO A 37 4.36 17.47 -16.56
N VAL A 38 4.56 18.66 -15.99
CA VAL A 38 5.05 19.81 -16.74
C VAL A 38 6.39 19.38 -17.34
N GLN A 39 6.38 18.98 -18.61
CA GLN A 39 7.60 18.73 -19.34
C GLN A 39 8.37 20.06 -19.34
N PRO A 40 9.61 20.12 -18.81
CA PRO A 40 10.41 21.31 -19.02
C PRO A 40 10.56 21.43 -20.53
N MET A 41 10.02 22.54 -21.04
CA MET A 41 10.21 23.09 -22.37
C MET A 41 11.62 22.71 -22.84
N GLN A 42 11.69 21.71 -23.72
CA GLN A 42 12.94 21.28 -24.34
C GLN A 42 13.46 22.51 -25.06
N GLN A 43 14.42 23.12 -24.39
CA GLN A 43 15.15 24.28 -24.79
C GLN A 43 15.58 24.04 -26.23
N MET A 44 15.03 24.86 -27.12
CA MET A 44 15.36 24.94 -28.52
C MET A 44 16.81 25.40 -28.64
N ALA A 45 17.75 24.47 -28.44
CA ALA A 45 19.15 24.64 -28.78
C ALA A 45 19.39 23.83 -30.07
N GLN A 46 19.20 24.56 -31.15
CA GLN A 46 19.54 24.24 -32.53
C GLN A 46 20.96 23.63 -32.61
N PRO A 47 21.18 22.43 -33.19
CA PRO A 47 22.51 22.05 -33.60
C PRO A 47 22.79 22.66 -34.98
N THR A 48 23.52 23.78 -34.99
CA THR A 48 24.25 24.21 -36.18
C THR A 48 25.14 23.06 -36.64
N ALA A 49 24.92 22.62 -37.88
CA ALA A 49 25.73 21.62 -38.56
C ALA A 49 27.22 21.97 -38.47
N GLN A 50 28.02 21.10 -37.87
CA GLN A 50 29.49 21.12 -37.99
C GLN A 50 29.99 19.73 -38.36
N GLN A 51 30.93 19.73 -39.30
CA GLN A 51 31.44 18.66 -40.16
C GLN A 51 31.86 17.34 -39.47
N PRO A 52 31.91 16.22 -40.22
CA PRO A 52 32.61 15.01 -39.78
C PRO A 52 34.13 15.21 -39.91
N VAL A 53 34.83 15.39 -38.80
CA VAL A 53 36.29 15.18 -38.75
C VAL A 53 36.57 13.69 -38.52
N GLN A 54 37.27 13.08 -39.47
CA GLN A 54 37.66 11.67 -39.43
C GLN A 54 38.88 11.46 -38.52
N ALA A 55 38.85 10.32 -37.81
CA ALA A 55 39.96 9.53 -37.25
C ALA A 55 40.72 10.06 -36.01
N GLN A 56 40.57 9.33 -34.89
CA GLN A 56 41.62 8.48 -34.28
C GLN A 56 41.05 7.67 -33.09
N PRO A 57 41.24 6.33 -33.00
CA PRO A 57 40.93 5.58 -31.79
C PRO A 57 42.08 5.71 -30.79
N VAL A 58 41.87 6.43 -29.68
CA VAL A 58 42.71 6.29 -28.49
C VAL A 58 42.15 5.15 -27.65
N THR A 59 42.86 4.04 -27.57
CA THR A 59 42.55 2.94 -26.66
C THR A 59 42.78 3.40 -25.22
N PRO A 60 41.78 3.44 -24.33
CA PRO A 60 42.06 3.58 -22.91
C PRO A 60 42.66 2.27 -22.40
N THR A 61 43.90 2.34 -21.90
CA THR A 61 44.52 1.31 -21.05
C THR A 61 43.58 0.98 -19.88
N PRO A 62 43.28 -0.30 -19.60
CA PRO A 62 42.51 -0.66 -18.41
C PRO A 62 43.32 -0.34 -17.16
N MET A 63 42.87 0.65 -16.39
CA MET A 63 43.31 0.77 -15.01
C MET A 63 42.76 -0.42 -14.23
N PRO A 64 43.53 -1.09 -13.37
CA PRO A 64 42.98 -2.09 -12.47
C PRO A 64 42.01 -1.39 -11.52
N GLU A 65 40.71 -1.56 -11.76
CA GLU A 65 39.68 -1.36 -10.75
C GLU A 65 40.08 -2.21 -9.55
N MET A 66 40.61 -1.59 -8.50
CA MET A 66 40.62 -2.17 -7.18
C MET A 66 39.15 -2.37 -6.80
N SER A 67 38.64 -3.57 -7.05
CA SER A 67 37.32 -4.00 -6.63
C SER A 67 37.21 -3.78 -5.13
N ALA A 68 36.53 -2.69 -4.73
CA ALA A 68 36.10 -2.53 -3.36
C ALA A 68 35.29 -3.78 -2.97
N PRO A 69 35.51 -4.37 -1.78
CA PRO A 69 34.68 -5.48 -1.34
C PRO A 69 33.23 -5.01 -1.28
N ALA A 70 32.35 -5.72 -1.97
CA ALA A 70 30.91 -5.47 -1.90
C ALA A 70 30.45 -5.49 -0.43
N PRO A 71 29.56 -4.58 -0.01
CA PRO A 71 29.03 -4.61 1.35
C PRO A 71 28.34 -5.97 1.61
N PRO A 72 28.43 -6.50 2.84
CA PRO A 72 27.82 -7.78 3.18
C PRO A 72 26.31 -7.75 2.92
N PRO A 73 25.70 -8.85 2.47
CA PRO A 73 24.25 -8.91 2.30
C PRO A 73 23.59 -8.66 3.66
N ILE A 74 22.85 -7.55 3.76
CA ILE A 74 21.92 -7.28 4.85
C ILE A 74 20.95 -8.47 4.91
N ALA A 75 20.80 -9.08 6.09
CA ALA A 75 19.82 -10.15 6.29
C ALA A 75 18.44 -9.60 5.94
N GLN A 76 17.90 -10.02 4.79
CA GLN A 76 16.61 -9.56 4.31
C GLN A 76 15.54 -10.29 5.12
N THR A 77 14.99 -9.64 6.14
CA THR A 77 13.84 -10.19 6.85
C THR A 77 12.71 -10.36 5.84
N THR A 78 12.22 -11.58 5.66
CA THR A 78 11.15 -11.84 4.69
C THR A 78 9.87 -11.21 5.23
N THR A 79 9.30 -10.29 4.46
CA THR A 79 8.02 -9.65 4.76
C THR A 79 7.00 -9.97 3.68
N VAL A 80 5.74 -10.01 4.09
CA VAL A 80 4.59 -10.22 3.23
C VAL A 80 3.59 -9.11 3.53
N ALA A 81 3.03 -8.47 2.51
CA ALA A 81 2.16 -7.30 2.70
C ALA A 81 0.79 -7.64 3.32
N ASP A 82 0.31 -8.86 3.15
CA ASP A 82 -1.04 -9.28 3.56
C ASP A 82 -1.12 -10.82 3.72
N TYR A 83 -2.14 -11.33 4.41
CA TYR A 83 -2.31 -12.77 4.64
C TYR A 83 -2.33 -13.61 3.35
N THR A 84 -2.70 -13.03 2.21
CA THR A 84 -2.68 -13.70 0.90
C THR A 84 -1.29 -14.18 0.45
N GLY A 85 -0.22 -13.58 0.97
CA GLY A 85 1.16 -14.03 0.69
C GLY A 85 1.72 -15.03 1.71
N LEU A 86 0.93 -15.40 2.74
CA LEU A 86 1.34 -16.43 3.68
C LEU A 86 1.17 -17.83 3.04
N PRO A 87 2.10 -18.77 3.30
CA PRO A 87 1.92 -20.13 2.84
C PRO A 87 0.68 -20.76 3.50
N ALA A 88 -0.10 -21.53 2.75
CA ALA A 88 -1.32 -22.15 3.29
C ALA A 88 -1.02 -23.25 4.32
N GLY A 89 -2.02 -23.58 5.13
CA GLY A 89 -1.96 -24.70 6.09
C GLY A 89 -1.34 -24.36 7.44
N GLY A 90 -0.98 -23.10 7.68
CA GLY A 90 -0.62 -22.61 9.01
C GLY A 90 -1.82 -22.22 9.88
N GLN A 91 -1.54 -22.03 11.16
CA GLN A 91 -2.52 -21.69 12.21
C GLN A 91 -2.18 -20.34 12.84
N TYR A 92 -3.20 -19.59 13.23
CA TYR A 92 -3.02 -18.35 13.99
C TYR A 92 -2.97 -18.63 15.50
N ASP A 93 -1.93 -18.10 16.15
CA ASP A 93 -1.80 -18.00 17.60
C ASP A 93 -1.94 -16.53 18.01
N GLN A 94 -2.83 -16.27 18.98
CA GLN A 94 -3.12 -14.92 19.50
C GLN A 94 -2.95 -14.83 21.01
N SER A 95 -2.28 -15.83 21.60
CA SER A 95 -2.20 -16.02 23.06
C SER A 95 -1.51 -14.85 23.79
N THR A 96 -0.61 -14.14 23.11
CA THR A 96 0.14 -13.00 23.68
C THR A 96 -0.44 -11.63 23.31
N GLY A 97 -1.56 -11.58 22.58
CA GLY A 97 -2.11 -10.36 22.00
C GLY A 97 -1.43 -9.92 20.69
N GLU A 98 -0.36 -10.59 20.28
CA GLU A 98 0.19 -10.51 18.91
C GLU A 98 -0.43 -11.63 18.07
N THR A 99 -0.65 -11.40 16.78
CA THR A 99 -1.10 -12.47 15.86
C THR A 99 0.12 -13.12 15.22
N ILE A 100 0.36 -14.40 15.53
CA ILE A 100 1.45 -15.19 14.97
C ILE A 100 0.86 -16.28 14.08
N TYR A 101 1.28 -16.37 12.83
CA TYR A 101 0.92 -17.44 11.92
C TYR A 101 2.01 -18.51 11.88
N ILE A 102 1.67 -19.73 12.26
CA ILE A 102 2.60 -20.85 12.47
C ILE A 102 2.35 -21.90 11.41
N LEU A 103 3.35 -22.16 10.58
CA LEU A 103 3.29 -23.18 9.53
C LEU A 103 3.57 -24.58 10.08
N PRO A 104 3.13 -25.64 9.37
CA PRO A 104 3.44 -27.02 9.74
C PRO A 104 4.94 -27.35 9.79
N ASP A 105 5.77 -26.63 9.02
CA ASP A 105 7.23 -26.77 9.07
C ASP A 105 7.86 -26.09 10.30
N GLY A 106 7.08 -25.34 11.08
CA GLY A 106 7.50 -24.62 12.27
C GLY A 106 7.89 -23.15 12.03
N ALA A 107 7.96 -22.70 10.77
CA ALA A 107 8.15 -21.29 10.46
C ALA A 107 7.00 -20.42 11.02
N LYS A 108 7.37 -19.25 11.54
CA LYS A 108 6.44 -18.33 12.19
C LYS A 108 6.44 -16.99 11.48
N TRP A 109 5.28 -16.40 11.35
CA TRP A 109 5.07 -15.10 10.75
C TRP A 109 4.29 -14.22 11.71
N LYS A 110 4.88 -13.12 12.15
CA LYS A 110 4.20 -12.18 13.03
C LYS A 110 3.45 -11.15 12.21
N MET A 111 2.15 -11.01 12.47
CA MET A 111 1.35 -9.92 11.94
C MET A 111 1.74 -8.62 12.66
N MET A 112 2.05 -7.62 11.87
CA MET A 112 2.39 -6.27 12.28
C MET A 112 1.12 -5.40 12.35
N ALA A 113 1.22 -4.22 12.94
CA ALA A 113 0.10 -3.30 13.14
C ALA A 113 -0.47 -2.75 11.81
N ASP A 114 0.31 -2.76 10.74
CA ASP A 114 -0.09 -2.37 9.39
C ASP A 114 -0.77 -3.51 8.60
N GLY A 115 -0.92 -4.71 9.20
CA GLY A 115 -1.49 -5.90 8.56
C GLY A 115 -0.47 -6.73 7.78
N SER A 116 0.77 -6.27 7.67
CA SER A 116 1.86 -7.04 7.06
C SER A 116 2.32 -8.17 7.97
N PHE A 117 3.00 -9.16 7.41
CA PHE A 117 3.61 -10.27 8.14
C PHE A 117 5.12 -10.26 7.99
N ILE A 118 5.83 -10.45 9.09
CA ILE A 118 7.28 -10.59 9.12
C ILE A 118 7.66 -11.99 9.60
N LYS A 119 8.55 -12.67 8.87
CA LYS A 119 9.03 -13.99 9.25
C LYS A 119 9.96 -13.87 10.47
N LEU A 120 9.71 -14.69 11.49
CA LEU A 120 10.50 -14.80 12.72
C LEU A 120 11.62 -15.83 12.61
#